data_AF-A0A6L8Q4R8-F1
#
_entry.id   AF-A0A6L8Q4R8-F1
#
_cell.length_a   1.000
_cell.length_b   1.000
_cell.length_c   1.000
_cell.angle_alpha   90.00
_cell.angle_beta   90.00
_cell.angle_gamma   90.00
#
_symmetry.space_group_name_H-M   'P 1'
#
loop_
_entity.id
_entity.type
_entity.pdbx_description
1 polymer ?
#
loop_
_entity_poly.entity_id
_entity_poly.type
_entity_poly.pdbx_seq_one_letter_code
_entity_poly.pdbx_strand_id
1 'polypeptide(L)'
;MENYEAVRKALLANRANTLALLGCLRETLEERPFREAEDALAGSRAMALTTQTPHALYAMLLKCGAVEAIEVSEEQGAHAGSLPSDGAGSADAADAAGADGGADVAVADSPAAELPDQPVDYLLHTTEAGRAALDEFEPAKRFSELLAAEPDGYGDAYGRVLALCETGASKAAIEEALAGHPALSFPKQIYPGYFISKLETVDGISWDGAWRTTEAGQRMRALLA
;
A
#
# COMPACT_ATOMS: atom_id res chain seq x y z
N MET A 1 22.41 15.24 -2.17
CA MET A 1 22.45 13.76 -2.10
C MET A 1 22.30 13.24 -3.51
N GLU A 2 23.34 12.64 -4.08
CA GLU A 2 23.35 12.24 -5.50
C GLU A 2 22.22 11.25 -5.87
N ASN A 3 21.78 10.42 -4.91
CA ASN A 3 20.68 9.47 -5.11
C ASN A 3 19.27 10.09 -4.98
N TYR A 4 19.11 11.24 -4.30
CA TYR A 4 17.78 11.78 -4.03
C TYR A 4 17.05 12.25 -5.29
N GLU A 5 17.76 12.91 -6.21
CA GLU A 5 17.16 13.41 -7.46
C GLU A 5 16.59 12.27 -8.33
N ALA A 6 17.23 11.10 -8.31
CA ALA A 6 16.73 9.92 -9.01
C ALA A 6 15.43 9.40 -8.39
N VAL A 7 15.36 9.34 -7.05
CA VAL A 7 14.15 8.97 -6.30
C VAL A 7 13.02 9.94 -6.60
N ARG A 8 13.29 11.24 -6.48
CA ARG A 8 12.32 12.31 -6.74
C ARG A 8 11.78 12.26 -8.17
N LYS A 9 12.66 12.07 -9.15
CA LYS A 9 12.27 11.90 -10.56
C LYS A 9 11.37 10.67 -10.74
N ALA A 10 11.67 9.54 -10.11
CA ALA A 10 10.86 8.33 -10.20
C ALA A 10 9.45 8.55 -9.63
N LEU A 11 9.34 9.19 -8.47
CA LEU A 11 8.05 9.49 -7.82
C LEU A 11 7.16 10.44 -8.66
N LEU A 12 7.78 11.39 -9.37
CA LEU A 12 7.06 12.36 -10.21
C LEU A 12 6.78 11.87 -11.62
N ALA A 13 7.43 10.79 -12.07
CA ALA A 13 7.32 10.29 -13.44
C ALA A 13 5.89 9.86 -13.81
N ASN A 14 5.16 9.28 -12.84
CA ASN A 14 3.77 8.93 -13.02
C ASN A 14 2.97 9.19 -11.74
N ARG A 15 2.07 10.18 -11.81
CA ARG A 15 1.25 10.60 -10.66
C ARG A 15 0.35 9.48 -10.12
N ALA A 16 -0.10 8.57 -10.98
CA ALA A 16 -0.89 7.41 -10.57
C ALA A 16 -0.09 6.45 -9.67
N ASN A 17 1.23 6.42 -9.81
CA ASN A 17 2.09 5.55 -9.02
C ASN A 17 2.56 6.21 -7.71
N THR A 18 2.52 7.54 -7.61
CA THR A 18 3.17 8.28 -6.52
C THR A 18 2.69 7.79 -5.14
N LEU A 19 1.38 7.67 -4.92
CA LEU A 19 0.88 7.21 -3.61
C LEU A 19 1.25 5.76 -3.31
N ALA A 20 1.21 4.87 -4.31
CA ALA A 20 1.59 3.48 -4.12
C ALA A 20 3.09 3.32 -3.85
N LEU A 21 3.95 4.10 -4.53
CA LEU A 21 5.39 4.17 -4.26
C LEU A 21 5.67 4.70 -2.86
N LEU A 22 4.95 5.73 -2.39
CA LEU A 22 5.08 6.21 -1.01
C LEU A 22 4.59 5.15 -0.01
N GLY A 23 3.56 4.36 -0.37
CA GLY A 23 3.11 3.19 0.37
C GLY A 23 4.23 2.16 0.54
N CYS A 24 4.89 1.74 -0.55
CA CYS A 24 6.05 0.85 -0.51
C CYS A 24 7.13 1.31 0.48
N LEU A 25 7.44 2.62 0.48
CA LEU A 25 8.44 3.19 1.39
C LEU A 25 8.00 3.09 2.85
N ARG A 26 6.71 3.31 3.15
CA ARG A 26 6.19 3.16 4.52
C ARG A 26 6.22 1.72 5.00
N GLU A 27 5.87 0.76 4.13
CA GLU A 27 5.87 -0.67 4.46
C GLU A 27 7.27 -1.25 4.72
N THR A 28 8.33 -0.52 4.34
CA THR A 28 9.73 -0.98 4.46
C THR A 28 10.59 0.01 5.26
N LEU A 29 9.97 0.83 6.12
CA LEU A 29 10.73 1.67 7.07
C LEU A 29 11.53 0.81 8.06
N GLU A 30 10.96 -0.33 8.45
CA GLU A 30 11.63 -1.42 9.12
C GLU A 30 11.95 -2.51 8.07
N GLU A 31 13.02 -3.27 8.30
CA GLU A 31 13.40 -4.38 7.42
C GLU A 31 12.23 -5.37 7.30
N ARG A 32 11.80 -5.64 6.07
CA ARG A 32 10.66 -6.53 5.80
C ARG A 32 10.96 -7.50 4.67
N PRO A 33 10.60 -8.79 4.79
CA PRO A 33 10.66 -9.72 3.67
C PRO A 33 9.95 -9.19 2.43
N PHE A 34 10.58 -9.35 1.26
CA PHE A 34 10.03 -8.84 0.00
C PHE A 34 8.55 -9.24 -0.22
N ARG A 35 8.21 -10.51 0.01
CA ARG A 35 6.84 -11.03 -0.16
C ARG A 35 5.82 -10.37 0.77
N GLU A 36 6.15 -10.24 2.04
CA GLU A 36 5.28 -9.57 3.01
C GLU A 36 5.09 -8.09 2.67
N ALA A 37 6.13 -7.44 2.15
CA ALA A 37 6.06 -6.05 1.69
C ALA A 37 5.17 -5.88 0.45
N GLU A 38 5.13 -6.88 -0.44
CA GLU A 38 4.18 -6.92 -1.57
C GLU A 38 2.74 -7.11 -1.09
N ASP A 39 2.51 -8.09 -0.22
CA ASP A 39 1.18 -8.45 0.27
C ASP A 39 0.55 -7.32 1.08
N ALA A 40 1.33 -6.65 1.94
CA ALA A 40 0.88 -5.50 2.71
C ALA A 40 0.39 -4.35 1.80
N LEU A 41 1.06 -4.13 0.66
CA LEU A 41 0.67 -3.08 -0.28
C LEU A 41 -0.50 -3.48 -1.17
N ALA A 42 -0.63 -4.76 -1.53
CA ALA A 42 -1.62 -5.26 -2.50
C ALA A 42 -3.07 -4.90 -2.12
N GLY A 43 -3.38 -4.87 -0.82
CA GLY A 43 -4.69 -4.49 -0.29
C GLY A 43 -4.88 -2.98 -0.06
N SER A 44 -3.87 -2.15 -0.32
CA SER A 44 -3.92 -0.72 -0.01
C SER A 44 -4.78 0.05 -1.02
N ARG A 45 -5.43 1.12 -0.55
CA ARG A 45 -6.24 2.01 -1.41
C ARG A 45 -5.41 2.69 -2.50
N ALA A 46 -4.12 2.92 -2.24
CA ALA A 46 -3.21 3.51 -3.22
C ALA A 46 -3.06 2.63 -4.48
N MET A 47 -3.21 1.31 -4.35
CA MET A 47 -3.15 0.39 -5.49
C MET A 47 -4.33 0.56 -6.46
N ALA A 48 -5.46 1.12 -6.02
CA ALA A 48 -6.59 1.39 -6.90
C ALA A 48 -6.30 2.47 -7.96
N LEU A 49 -5.25 3.28 -7.76
CA LEU A 49 -4.88 4.39 -8.66
C LEU A 49 -3.85 3.99 -9.71
N THR A 50 -3.18 2.85 -9.54
CA THR A 50 -2.09 2.41 -10.41
C THR A 50 -2.44 1.12 -11.14
N THR A 51 -1.87 0.96 -12.33
CA THR A 51 -1.92 -0.31 -13.09
C THR A 51 -0.71 -1.20 -12.82
N GLN A 52 0.21 -0.74 -11.95
CA GLN A 52 1.39 -1.51 -11.56
C GLN A 52 1.02 -2.55 -10.50
N THR A 53 1.85 -3.58 -10.39
CA THR A 53 1.85 -4.50 -9.25
C THR A 53 2.79 -3.98 -8.16
N PRO A 54 2.62 -4.39 -6.89
CA PRO A 54 3.60 -4.09 -5.83
C PRO A 54 5.02 -4.46 -6.25
N HIS A 55 5.19 -5.60 -6.91
CA HIS A 55 6.45 -6.04 -7.52
C HIS A 55 7.11 -4.96 -8.37
N ALA A 56 6.38 -4.43 -9.35
CA ALA A 56 6.89 -3.45 -10.29
C ALA A 56 7.23 -2.13 -9.59
N LEU A 57 6.47 -1.75 -8.56
CA LEU A 57 6.74 -0.55 -7.77
C LEU A 57 8.03 -0.70 -6.95
N TYR A 58 8.23 -1.83 -6.26
CA TYR A 58 9.50 -2.08 -5.56
C TYR A 58 10.69 -2.17 -6.51
N ALA A 59 10.53 -2.77 -7.70
CA ALA A 59 11.58 -2.79 -8.71
C ALA A 59 11.98 -1.36 -9.16
N MET A 60 11.03 -0.43 -9.26
CA MET A 60 11.32 0.98 -9.53
C MET A 60 12.10 1.64 -8.38
N LEU A 61 11.72 1.35 -7.13
CA LEU A 61 12.35 1.92 -5.93
C LEU A 61 13.76 1.39 -5.68
N LEU A 62 13.99 0.09 -5.92
CA LEU A 62 15.33 -0.53 -5.93
C LEU A 62 16.20 0.13 -7.00
N LYS A 63 15.68 0.30 -8.21
CA LYS A 63 16.41 0.91 -9.33
C LYS A 63 16.81 2.36 -9.07
N CYS A 64 15.99 3.14 -8.37
CA CYS A 64 16.32 4.54 -8.05
C CYS A 64 17.03 4.72 -6.70
N GLY A 65 17.23 3.64 -5.93
CA GLY A 65 17.91 3.66 -4.63
C GLY A 65 17.07 4.21 -3.48
N ALA A 66 15.74 4.26 -3.63
CA ALA A 66 14.83 4.63 -2.54
C ALA A 66 14.64 3.51 -1.51
N VAL A 67 14.79 2.27 -1.98
CA VAL A 67 14.77 1.03 -1.18
C VAL A 67 16.02 0.24 -1.54
N GLU A 68 16.59 -0.47 -0.58
CA GLU A 68 17.69 -1.41 -0.75
C GLU A 68 17.24 -2.84 -0.44
N ALA A 69 17.93 -3.82 -1.03
CA ALA A 69 17.75 -5.24 -0.75
C ALA A 69 18.91 -5.72 0.13
N ILE A 70 18.59 -6.38 1.24
CA ILE A 70 19.54 -6.93 2.19
C ILE A 70 19.47 -8.46 2.10
N GLU A 71 20.58 -9.08 1.73
CA GLU A 71 20.69 -10.54 1.67
C GLU A 71 20.61 -11.15 3.08
N VAL A 72 19.72 -12.12 3.26
CA VAL A 72 19.63 -12.88 4.52
C VAL A 72 20.63 -14.02 4.46
N SER A 73 21.57 -14.07 5.39
CA SER A 73 22.49 -15.21 5.51
C SER A 73 21.76 -16.42 6.08
N GLU A 74 21.99 -17.61 5.51
CA GLU A 74 21.30 -18.87 5.87
C GLU A 74 21.35 -19.22 7.38
N GLU A 75 22.35 -18.71 8.11
CA GLU A 75 22.53 -18.94 9.56
C GLU A 75 21.48 -18.25 10.45
N GLN A 76 20.80 -17.20 9.95
CA GLN A 76 19.83 -16.42 10.75
C GLN A 76 18.41 -17.02 10.75
N GLY A 77 18.10 -17.91 9.80
CA GLY A 77 16.79 -18.58 9.71
C GLY A 77 16.63 -19.80 10.64
N ALA A 78 17.73 -20.33 11.20
CA ALA A 78 17.73 -21.60 11.92
C ALA A 78 17.34 -21.51 13.42
N HIS A 79 17.29 -20.31 14.01
CA HIS A 79 17.11 -20.16 15.46
C HIS A 79 15.65 -20.15 15.96
N ALA A 80 14.65 -20.23 15.07
CA ALA A 80 13.23 -20.20 15.47
C ALA A 80 12.59 -21.58 15.72
N GLY A 81 13.31 -22.69 15.54
CA GLY A 81 12.68 -24.03 15.61
C GLY A 81 13.62 -25.14 16.05
N SER A 82 14.06 -25.14 17.30
CA SER A 82 14.71 -26.31 17.88
C SER A 82 14.07 -26.66 19.23
N LEU A 83 13.02 -27.48 19.18
CA LEU A 83 12.64 -28.34 20.30
C LEU A 83 13.33 -29.70 20.10
N PRO A 84 14.01 -30.26 21.11
CA PRO A 84 14.55 -31.61 21.05
C PRO A 84 13.52 -32.64 21.55
N SER A 85 13.85 -33.93 21.35
CA SER A 85 13.25 -35.15 21.94
C SER A 85 12.48 -36.00 20.92
N ASP A 86 12.60 -37.32 20.85
CA ASP A 86 13.52 -38.31 21.42
C ASP A 86 13.41 -39.59 20.58
N GLY A 87 14.44 -40.43 20.63
CA GLY A 87 14.45 -41.71 19.95
C GLY A 87 13.64 -42.81 20.67
N ALA A 88 13.14 -43.75 19.87
CA ALA A 88 12.91 -45.18 20.14
C ALA A 88 12.36 -45.76 18.82
N GLY A 89 12.71 -46.91 18.27
CA GLY A 89 13.13 -48.20 18.81
C GLY A 89 12.63 -49.24 17.77
N SER A 90 13.43 -50.27 17.52
CA SER A 90 13.36 -51.17 16.36
C SER A 90 12.36 -52.34 16.44
N ALA A 91 12.04 -52.87 15.25
CA ALA A 91 11.86 -54.29 14.86
C ALA A 91 10.53 -55.05 15.11
N ASP A 92 9.97 -55.55 13.99
CA ASP A 92 9.88 -56.97 13.58
C ASP A 92 8.53 -57.47 13.03
N ALA A 93 8.65 -58.45 12.13
CA ALA A 93 7.71 -58.95 11.11
C ALA A 93 6.59 -59.88 11.60
N ALA A 94 5.52 -60.05 10.80
CA ALA A 94 5.02 -61.36 10.30
C ALA A 94 3.77 -61.22 9.39
N ASP A 95 3.55 -62.28 8.62
CA ASP A 95 2.79 -62.46 7.38
C ASP A 95 1.34 -63.01 7.58
N ALA A 96 0.56 -62.94 6.49
CA ALA A 96 -0.46 -63.89 6.00
C ALA A 96 -1.96 -63.48 5.93
N ALA A 97 -2.38 -63.21 4.68
CA ALA A 97 -3.56 -63.66 3.92
C ALA A 97 -5.02 -63.59 4.47
N GLY A 98 -5.93 -63.04 3.65
CA GLY A 98 -7.35 -63.46 3.62
C GLY A 98 -8.39 -62.47 3.07
N ALA A 99 -8.83 -62.69 1.83
CA ALA A 99 -10.19 -62.54 1.25
C ALA A 99 -11.02 -61.23 1.36
N ASP A 100 -11.29 -60.67 0.17
CA ASP A 100 -12.58 -60.27 -0.44
C ASP A 100 -13.72 -59.69 0.44
N GLY A 101 -14.14 -58.47 0.12
CA GLY A 101 -15.35 -57.84 0.65
C GLY A 101 -15.38 -56.34 0.37
N GLY A 102 -16.24 -55.91 -0.56
CA GLY A 102 -16.32 -54.55 -1.08
C GLY A 102 -16.61 -53.45 -0.04
N ALA A 103 -16.18 -52.22 -0.36
CA ALA A 103 -16.61 -51.01 0.32
C ALA A 103 -16.49 -49.78 -0.58
N ASP A 104 -17.43 -48.88 -0.33
CA ASP A 104 -17.63 -47.51 -0.79
C ASP A 104 -16.41 -46.69 -1.20
N VAL A 105 -16.65 -45.84 -2.20
CA VAL A 105 -15.76 -44.76 -2.65
C VAL A 105 -15.74 -43.66 -1.57
N ALA A 106 -14.92 -43.84 -0.53
CA ALA A 106 -14.58 -42.77 0.39
C ALA A 106 -13.63 -41.80 -0.33
N VAL A 107 -14.12 -40.59 -0.63
CA VAL A 107 -13.29 -39.45 -1.02
C VAL A 107 -12.36 -39.15 0.15
N ALA A 108 -11.10 -39.55 0.02
CA ALA A 108 -10.07 -39.15 0.95
C ALA A 108 -9.88 -37.63 0.82
N ASP A 109 -10.42 -36.90 1.79
CA ASP A 109 -10.01 -35.55 2.13
C ASP A 109 -8.52 -35.62 2.46
N SER A 110 -7.68 -35.29 1.47
CA SER A 110 -6.26 -35.17 1.70
C SER A 110 -6.06 -33.91 2.52
N PRO A 111 -5.40 -33.95 3.69
CA PRO A 111 -5.00 -32.72 4.35
C PRO A 111 -4.15 -31.96 3.34
N ALA A 112 -4.59 -30.75 2.98
CA ALA A 112 -3.79 -29.86 2.15
C ALA A 112 -2.43 -29.78 2.82
N ALA A 113 -1.43 -30.41 2.20
CA ALA A 113 -0.07 -30.36 2.69
C ALA A 113 0.28 -28.88 2.79
N GLU A 114 0.46 -28.39 4.02
CA GLU A 114 1.04 -27.08 4.26
C GLU A 114 2.35 -27.07 3.49
N LEU A 115 2.37 -26.31 2.39
CA LEU A 115 3.58 -26.18 1.58
C LEU A 115 4.65 -25.55 2.48
N PRO A 116 5.88 -26.08 2.46
CA PRO A 116 6.95 -25.55 3.28
C PRO A 116 7.16 -24.07 2.98
N ASP A 117 7.42 -23.30 4.04
CA ASP A 117 7.77 -21.89 4.00
C ASP A 117 8.89 -21.67 2.98
N GLN A 118 8.63 -20.82 1.97
CA GLN A 118 9.62 -20.55 0.94
C GLN A 118 10.71 -19.64 1.52
N PRO A 119 11.99 -19.84 1.16
CA PRO A 119 13.06 -18.98 1.68
C PRO A 119 12.78 -17.51 1.35
N VAL A 120 12.97 -16.64 2.34
CA VAL A 120 12.94 -15.19 2.13
C VAL A 120 14.12 -14.82 1.25
N ASP A 121 13.87 -14.44 0.00
CA ASP A 121 14.93 -14.14 -0.97
C ASP A 121 15.85 -12.99 -0.49
N TYR A 122 15.26 -11.95 0.12
CA TYR A 122 15.95 -10.80 0.72
C TYR A 122 14.97 -9.94 1.54
N LEU A 123 15.51 -9.10 2.43
CA LEU A 123 14.76 -8.07 3.13
C LEU A 123 14.81 -6.77 2.32
N LEU A 124 13.71 -6.02 2.35
CA LEU A 124 13.65 -4.66 1.84
C LEU A 124 13.80 -3.67 2.99
N HIS A 125 14.53 -2.58 2.75
CA HIS A 125 14.64 -1.48 3.68
C HIS A 125 14.67 -0.14 2.94
N THR A 126 13.89 0.82 3.41
CA THR A 126 13.86 2.18 2.87
C THR A 126 15.17 2.90 3.22
N THR A 127 15.82 3.49 2.23
CA THR A 127 17.09 4.21 2.41
C THR A 127 16.88 5.61 2.99
N GLU A 128 17.97 6.33 3.31
CA GLU A 128 17.88 7.76 3.67
C GLU A 128 17.23 8.60 2.55
N ALA A 129 17.53 8.30 1.28
CA ALA A 129 16.91 8.98 0.15
C ALA A 129 15.40 8.70 0.06
N GLY A 130 14.97 7.46 0.36
CA GLY A 130 13.55 7.12 0.47
C GLY A 130 12.86 7.82 1.64
N ARG A 131 13.52 7.91 2.80
CA ARG A 131 13.01 8.69 3.95
C ARG A 131 12.89 10.19 3.65
N ALA A 132 13.88 10.78 2.97
CA ALA A 132 13.80 12.16 2.51
C ALA A 132 12.62 12.37 1.54
N ALA A 133 12.33 11.37 0.70
CA ALA A 133 11.17 11.44 -0.19
C ALA A 133 9.85 11.34 0.58
N LEU A 134 9.76 10.51 1.62
CA LEU A 134 8.58 10.49 2.50
C LEU A 134 8.36 11.84 3.19
N ASP A 135 9.44 12.56 3.54
CA ASP A 135 9.35 13.89 4.16
C ASP A 135 8.96 15.00 3.17
N GLU A 136 9.53 15.03 1.97
CA GLU A 136 9.12 15.98 0.90
C GLU A 136 7.67 15.72 0.49
N PHE A 137 7.30 14.45 0.35
CA PHE A 137 5.97 14.06 -0.13
C PHE A 137 4.94 13.87 0.99
N GLU A 138 5.19 14.42 2.19
CA GLU A 138 4.23 14.36 3.29
C GLU A 138 2.90 14.99 2.85
N PRO A 139 1.76 14.27 2.97
CA PRO A 139 0.47 14.72 2.46
C PRO A 139 0.05 16.14 2.85
N ALA A 140 0.15 16.52 4.13
CA ALA A 140 -0.28 17.82 4.61
C ALA A 140 0.63 18.97 4.11
N LYS A 141 1.94 18.74 4.00
CA LYS A 141 2.87 19.67 3.33
C LYS A 141 2.49 19.87 1.87
N ARG A 142 2.29 18.78 1.12
CA ARG A 142 1.90 18.84 -0.30
C ARG A 142 0.55 19.52 -0.50
N PHE A 143 -0.40 19.31 0.40
CA PHE A 143 -1.67 20.01 0.39
C PHE A 143 -1.51 21.50 0.66
N SER A 144 -0.63 21.89 1.58
CA SER A 144 -0.32 23.31 1.87
C SER A 144 0.29 24.00 0.64
N GLU A 145 1.22 23.35 -0.05
CA GLU A 145 1.80 23.84 -1.31
C GLU A 145 0.75 23.94 -2.43
N LEU A 146 -0.12 22.93 -2.52
CA LEU A 146 -1.24 22.95 -3.44
C LEU A 146 -2.15 24.14 -3.17
N LEU A 147 -2.56 24.36 -1.92
CA LEU A 147 -3.40 25.51 -1.54
C LEU A 147 -2.73 26.85 -1.86
N ALA A 148 -1.44 26.99 -1.60
CA ALA A 148 -0.69 28.21 -1.90
C ALA A 148 -0.64 28.54 -3.41
N ALA A 149 -0.79 27.52 -4.28
CA ALA A 149 -0.84 27.69 -5.73
C ALA A 149 -2.27 27.88 -6.27
N GLU A 150 -3.31 27.67 -5.45
CA GLU A 150 -4.71 27.79 -5.86
C GLU A 150 -5.24 29.22 -5.67
N PRO A 151 -6.29 29.60 -6.41
CA PRO A 151 -6.96 30.88 -6.19
C PRO A 151 -7.56 31.00 -4.78
N ASP A 152 -7.61 32.24 -4.28
CA ASP A 152 -8.29 32.56 -3.02
C ASP A 152 -9.74 32.05 -3.03
N GLY A 153 -10.15 31.43 -1.92
CA GLY A 153 -11.48 30.83 -1.76
C GLY A 153 -11.62 29.39 -2.23
N TYR A 154 -10.59 28.78 -2.87
CA TYR A 154 -10.62 27.35 -3.19
C TYR A 154 -10.49 26.47 -1.95
N GLY A 155 -9.86 27.00 -0.87
CA GLY A 155 -9.77 26.32 0.42
C GLY A 155 -11.13 25.90 0.98
N ASP A 156 -12.17 26.74 0.85
CA ASP A 156 -13.53 26.42 1.31
C ASP A 156 -14.12 25.22 0.54
N ALA A 157 -13.92 25.18 -0.78
CA ALA A 157 -14.34 24.04 -1.59
C ALA A 157 -13.63 22.74 -1.19
N TYR A 158 -12.31 22.77 -1.00
CA TYR A 158 -11.55 21.61 -0.50
C TYR A 158 -12.05 21.16 0.88
N GLY A 159 -12.26 22.10 1.80
CA GLY A 159 -12.79 21.83 3.13
C GLY A 159 -14.17 21.19 3.10
N ARG A 160 -15.05 21.64 2.21
CA ARG A 160 -16.39 21.08 2.02
C ARG A 160 -16.34 19.65 1.50
N VAL A 161 -15.46 19.35 0.54
CA VAL A 161 -15.27 17.96 0.04
C VAL A 161 -14.72 17.06 1.15
N LEU A 162 -13.67 17.49 1.85
CA LEU A 162 -13.06 16.73 2.94
C LEU A 162 -14.03 16.49 4.10
N ALA A 163 -14.87 17.46 4.46
CA ALA A 163 -15.89 17.28 5.49
C ALA A 163 -16.99 16.30 5.04
N LEU A 164 -17.46 16.43 3.80
CA LEU A 164 -18.51 15.56 3.26
C LEU A 164 -18.05 14.09 3.17
N CYS A 165 -16.78 13.86 2.87
CA CYS A 165 -16.23 12.53 2.69
C CYS A 165 -15.84 11.82 4.02
N GLU A 166 -15.99 12.43 5.19
CA GLU A 166 -15.60 11.82 6.48
C GLU A 166 -16.24 10.45 6.71
N THR A 167 -17.55 10.35 6.45
CA THR A 167 -18.30 9.09 6.61
C THR A 167 -18.48 8.32 5.30
N GLY A 168 -17.95 8.85 4.19
CA GLY A 168 -18.16 8.33 2.84
C GLY A 168 -19.19 9.16 2.06
N ALA A 169 -18.84 9.57 0.84
CA ALA A 169 -19.72 10.32 -0.06
C ALA A 169 -19.70 9.78 -1.50
N SER A 170 -20.83 9.89 -2.20
CA SER A 170 -20.86 9.64 -3.64
C SER A 170 -20.37 10.88 -4.41
N LYS A 171 -19.93 10.68 -5.66
CA LYS A 171 -19.57 11.81 -6.53
C LYS A 171 -20.73 12.80 -6.71
N ALA A 172 -21.96 12.30 -6.87
CA ALA A 172 -23.15 13.13 -7.00
C ALA A 172 -23.42 13.96 -5.74
N ALA A 173 -23.18 13.40 -4.54
CA ALA A 173 -23.31 14.17 -3.29
C ALA A 173 -22.26 15.29 -3.21
N ILE A 174 -21.04 15.05 -3.68
CA ILE A 174 -19.98 16.07 -3.77
C ILE A 174 -20.32 17.15 -4.80
N GLU A 175 -21.00 16.79 -5.90
CA GLU A 175 -21.46 17.75 -6.92
C GLU A 175 -22.64 18.62 -6.46
N GLU A 176 -23.48 18.10 -5.56
CA GLU A 176 -24.62 18.82 -4.96
C GLU A 176 -24.22 19.71 -3.78
N ALA A 177 -23.34 19.22 -2.88
CA ALA A 177 -22.42 20.12 -2.20
C ALA A 177 -21.60 20.86 -3.28
N LEU A 178 -20.83 21.90 -3.07
CA LEU A 178 -20.22 22.67 -4.19
C LEU A 178 -21.18 23.29 -5.26
N ALA A 179 -22.43 22.85 -5.46
CA ALA A 179 -23.35 23.50 -6.40
C ALA A 179 -23.48 25.00 -6.06
N GLY A 180 -23.25 25.86 -7.05
CA GLY A 180 -23.24 27.33 -6.87
C GLY A 180 -22.04 27.89 -6.10
N HIS A 181 -21.05 27.07 -5.71
CA HIS A 181 -19.87 27.53 -5.00
C HIS A 181 -19.02 28.46 -5.88
N PRO A 182 -18.55 29.64 -5.38
CA PRO A 182 -17.82 30.61 -6.19
C PRO A 182 -16.59 30.04 -6.91
N ALA A 183 -15.88 29.12 -6.27
CA ALA A 183 -14.72 28.45 -6.85
C ALA A 183 -15.02 27.69 -8.16
N LEU A 184 -16.28 27.32 -8.43
CA LEU A 184 -16.66 26.65 -9.68
C LEU A 184 -16.73 27.60 -10.87
N SER A 185 -16.88 28.91 -10.66
CA SER A 185 -17.07 29.90 -11.73
C SER A 185 -15.98 30.97 -11.81
N PHE A 186 -15.22 31.19 -10.74
CA PHE A 186 -14.13 32.18 -10.69
C PHE A 186 -12.85 31.55 -10.07
N PRO A 187 -11.63 31.87 -10.56
CA PRO A 187 -11.28 32.78 -11.66
C PRO A 187 -11.55 32.19 -13.05
N LYS A 188 -11.90 30.91 -13.13
CA LYS A 188 -12.33 30.21 -14.35
C LYS A 188 -13.34 29.13 -14.00
N GLN A 189 -14.09 28.69 -15.00
CA GLN A 189 -15.03 27.58 -14.84
C GLN A 189 -14.27 26.27 -14.57
N ILE A 190 -14.56 25.62 -13.45
CA ILE A 190 -14.11 24.27 -13.11
C ILE A 190 -15.30 23.43 -12.61
N TYR A 191 -15.08 22.13 -12.48
CA TYR A 191 -16.10 21.18 -12.02
C TYR A 191 -15.69 20.56 -10.68
N PRO A 192 -16.64 20.07 -9.86
CA PRO A 192 -16.37 19.37 -8.59
C PRO A 192 -15.27 18.30 -8.67
N GLY A 193 -15.19 17.58 -9.80
CA GLY A 193 -14.15 16.59 -10.06
C GLY A 193 -12.70 17.13 -9.99
N TYR A 194 -12.50 18.45 -10.16
CA TYR A 194 -11.20 19.10 -9.95
C TYR A 194 -10.72 18.93 -8.51
N PHE A 195 -11.57 19.26 -7.53
CA PHE A 195 -11.22 19.15 -6.10
C PHE A 195 -11.03 17.69 -5.70
N ILE A 196 -11.87 16.79 -6.20
CA ILE A 196 -11.74 15.34 -5.96
C ILE A 196 -10.36 14.87 -6.45
N SER A 197 -10.02 15.15 -7.71
CA SER A 197 -8.75 14.71 -8.30
C SER A 197 -7.55 15.29 -7.56
N LYS A 198 -7.61 16.56 -7.17
CA LYS A 198 -6.53 17.23 -6.43
C LYS A 198 -6.34 16.64 -5.04
N LEU A 199 -7.41 16.41 -4.29
CA LEU A 199 -7.34 15.75 -2.99
C LEU A 199 -6.82 14.32 -3.10
N GLU A 200 -7.27 13.55 -4.08
CA GLU A 200 -6.77 12.19 -4.31
C GLU A 200 -5.26 12.18 -4.59
N THR A 201 -4.73 13.13 -5.36
CA THR A 201 -3.29 13.18 -5.69
C THR A 201 -2.36 13.45 -4.51
N VAL A 202 -2.89 14.01 -3.42
CA VAL A 202 -2.15 14.32 -2.18
C VAL A 202 -2.57 13.43 -1.02
N ASP A 203 -3.34 12.36 -1.27
CA ASP A 203 -3.85 11.45 -0.25
C ASP A 203 -4.83 12.12 0.74
N GLY A 204 -5.61 13.11 0.31
CA GLY A 204 -6.65 13.75 1.13
C GLY A 204 -7.96 12.96 1.19
N ILE A 205 -8.32 12.33 0.07
CA ILE A 205 -9.46 11.41 -0.04
C ILE A 205 -9.04 10.18 -0.86
N SER A 206 -9.77 9.09 -0.69
CA SER A 206 -9.58 7.86 -1.46
C SER A 206 -10.93 7.23 -1.84
N TRP A 207 -10.96 6.52 -2.96
CA TRP A 207 -12.14 5.77 -3.40
C TRP A 207 -12.09 4.32 -2.91
N ASP A 208 -13.13 3.89 -2.21
CA ASP A 208 -13.37 2.49 -1.81
C ASP A 208 -14.87 2.24 -1.71
N GLY A 209 -15.53 2.19 -2.87
CA GLY A 209 -16.99 2.16 -3.00
C GLY A 209 -17.70 3.50 -2.70
N ALA A 210 -17.07 4.36 -1.90
CA ALA A 210 -17.41 5.77 -1.69
C ALA A 210 -16.13 6.59 -1.53
N TRP A 211 -16.20 7.90 -1.76
CA TRP A 211 -15.11 8.81 -1.44
C TRP A 211 -15.00 8.97 0.07
N ARG A 212 -13.84 8.64 0.62
CA ARG A 212 -13.55 8.72 2.06
C ARG A 212 -12.38 9.63 2.33
N THR A 213 -12.53 10.50 3.30
CA THR A 213 -11.42 11.30 3.84
C THR A 213 -10.44 10.37 4.53
N THR A 214 -9.17 10.46 4.17
CA THR A 214 -8.09 9.66 4.76
C THR A 214 -7.65 10.29 6.09
N GLU A 215 -6.77 9.63 6.84
CA GLU A 215 -6.13 10.23 8.01
C GLU A 215 -5.33 11.50 7.67
N ALA A 216 -4.66 11.50 6.51
CA ALA A 216 -3.99 12.68 5.99
C ALA A 216 -4.99 13.79 5.66
N GLY A 217 -6.12 13.46 5.04
CA GLY A 217 -7.23 14.39 4.79
C GLY A 217 -7.79 15.03 6.06
N GLN A 218 -7.87 14.28 7.18
CA GLN A 218 -8.27 14.85 8.47
C GLN A 218 -7.28 15.90 8.96
N ARG A 219 -5.97 15.66 8.81
CA ARG A 219 -4.94 16.66 9.12
C ARG A 219 -5.02 17.88 8.20
N MET A 220 -5.29 17.67 6.90
CA MET A 220 -5.50 18.76 5.93
C MET A 220 -6.69 19.64 6.31
N ARG A 221 -7.78 19.08 6.82
CA ARG A 221 -8.92 19.88 7.31
C ARG A 221 -8.54 20.82 8.44
N ALA A 222 -7.65 20.39 9.34
CA ALA A 222 -7.18 21.25 10.43
C ALA A 222 -6.36 22.44 9.92
N LEU A 223 -5.77 22.37 8.71
CA LEU A 223 -5.07 23.49 8.07
C LEU A 223 -6.02 24.53 7.44
N LEU A 224 -7.28 24.16 7.22
CA LEU A 224 -8.32 25.01 6.65
C LEU A 224 -9.18 25.71 7.72
N ALA A 225 -8.97 25.38 9.00
CA ALA A 225 -9.75 25.85 10.14
C ALA A 225 -9.26 27.19 10.70
#